data_AF-A0A2W6YLV6-F1
#
_entry.id   AF-A0A2W6YLV6-F1
#
_cell.length_a   1.000
_cell.length_b   1.000
_cell.length_c   1.000
_cell.angle_alpha   90.00
_cell.angle_beta   90.00
_cell.angle_gamma   90.00
#
_symmetry.space_group_name_H-M   'P 1'
#
loop_
_entity.id
_entity.type
_entity.pdbx_description
1 polymer ?
#
loop_
_entity_poly.entity_id
_entity_poly.type
_entity_poly.pdbx_seq_one_letter_code
_entity_poly.pdbx_strand_id
1 'polypeptide(L)' 'MTDPVDLARAEAALEKAWAGIEPSLPPGSGERERENLAYVVASLAHLALDEDDLARRALARYNEKT' A
#
# COMPACT_ATOMS: atom_id res chain seq x y z
N MET A 1 -18.49 -9.30 -0.27
CA MET A 1 -18.56 -8.33 -1.38
C MET A 1 -17.77 -7.14 -0.92
N THR A 2 -16.60 -6.91 -1.52
CA THR A 2 -15.83 -5.68 -1.26
C THR A 2 -16.64 -4.52 -1.77
N ASP A 3 -16.89 -3.52 -0.92
CA ASP A 3 -17.57 -2.30 -1.35
C ASP A 3 -16.70 -1.60 -2.41
N PRO A 4 -17.27 -1.08 -3.51
CA PRO A 4 -16.49 -0.39 -4.52
C PRO A 4 -15.74 0.84 -3.97
N VAL A 5 -16.24 1.47 -2.91
CA VAL A 5 -15.55 2.57 -2.22
C VAL A 5 -14.32 2.06 -1.46
N ASP A 6 -14.42 0.91 -0.81
CA ASP A 6 -13.29 0.28 -0.11
C ASP A 6 -12.20 -0.14 -1.10
N LEU A 7 -12.59 -0.64 -2.28
CA LEU A 7 -11.65 -0.98 -3.35
C LEU A 7 -10.92 0.28 -3.85
N ALA A 8 -11.65 1.33 -4.20
CA ALA A 8 -11.06 2.58 -4.68
C ALA A 8 -10.13 3.22 -3.63
N ARG A 9 -10.51 3.15 -2.35
CA ARG A 9 -9.66 3.62 -1.25
C ARG A 9 -8.36 2.81 -1.14
N ALA A 10 -8.44 1.48 -1.27
CA ALA A 10 -7.28 0.62 -1.23
C ALA A 10 -6.34 0.88 -2.43
N GLU A 11 -6.89 1.07 -3.63
CA GLU A 11 -6.10 1.42 -4.82
C GLU A 11 -5.39 2.77 -4.65
N ALA A 12 -6.11 3.80 -4.20
CA ALA A 12 -5.54 5.13 -3.94
C ALA A 12 -4.43 5.08 -2.87
N ALA A 13 -4.63 4.28 -1.81
CA ALA A 13 -3.63 4.09 -0.77
C ALA A 13 -2.37 3.37 -1.30
N LEU A 14 -2.54 2.37 -2.16
CA LEU A 14 -1.45 1.66 -2.80
C LEU A 14 -0.62 2.60 -3.69
N GLU A 15 -1.26 3.42 -4.51
CA GLU A 15 -0.56 4.38 -5.37
C GLU A 15 0.25 5.40 -4.54
N LYS A 16 -0.34 5.95 -3.48
CA LYS A 16 0.33 6.89 -2.57
C LYS A 16 1.54 6.24 -1.88
N ALA A 17 1.37 5.03 -1.35
CA ALA A 17 2.45 4.32 -0.69
C ALA A 17 3.55 3.91 -1.69
N TRP A 18 3.18 3.46 -2.89
CA TRP A 18 4.12 3.08 -3.95
C TRP A 18 5.02 4.25 -4.35
N ALA A 19 4.44 5.43 -4.58
CA ALA A 19 5.19 6.65 -4.92
C ALA A 19 6.21 7.06 -3.84
N GLY A 20 6.00 6.65 -2.58
CA GLY A 20 6.93 6.90 -1.48
C GLY A 20 8.16 5.99 -1.47
N ILE A 21 8.07 4.78 -2.04
CA ILE A 21 9.14 3.78 -1.98
C ILE A 21 9.81 3.52 -3.34
N GLU A 22 9.07 3.61 -4.45
CA GLU A 22 9.55 3.32 -5.80
C GLU A 22 10.87 4.03 -6.14
N PRO A 23 11.06 5.33 -5.84
CA PRO A 23 12.31 6.02 -6.16
C PRO A 23 13.54 5.47 -5.42
N SER A 24 13.34 4.75 -4.31
CA SER A 24 14.41 4.20 -3.48
C SER A 24 14.69 2.72 -3.77
N LEU A 25 13.86 2.07 -4.58
CA LEU A 25 14.01 0.65 -4.90
C LEU A 25 15.05 0.41 -5.99
N PRO A 26 15.82 -0.68 -5.91
CA PRO A 26 16.73 -1.06 -6.96
C PRO A 26 15.99 -1.40 -8.27
N PRO A 27 16.60 -1.11 -9.43
CA PRO A 27 15.99 -1.38 -10.72
C PRO A 27 15.69 -2.87 -10.88
N GLY A 28 14.46 -3.20 -11.29
CA GLY A 28 14.00 -4.58 -11.49
C GLY A 28 13.32 -5.22 -10.27
N SER A 29 13.32 -4.57 -9.10
CA SER A 29 12.58 -5.06 -7.91
C SER A 29 11.16 -4.52 -7.81
N GLY A 30 10.78 -3.59 -8.69
CA GLY A 30 9.54 -2.81 -8.60
C GLY A 30 8.26 -3.65 -8.53
N GLU A 31 8.09 -4.61 -9.44
CA GLU A 31 6.84 -5.39 -9.53
C GLU A 31 6.60 -6.26 -8.29
N ARG A 32 7.65 -6.95 -7.80
CA ARG A 32 7.58 -7.78 -6.60
C ARG A 32 7.27 -6.96 -5.35
N GLU A 33 7.90 -5.80 -5.22
CA GLU A 33 7.68 -4.93 -4.06
C GLU A 33 6.31 -4.25 -4.11
N ARG A 34 5.81 -3.96 -5.31
CA ARG A 34 4.45 -3.45 -5.49
C ARG A 34 3.40 -4.49 -5.11
N GLU A 35 3.61 -5.76 -5.45
CA GLU A 35 2.73 -6.86 -5.04
C GLU A 35 2.74 -7.05 -3.51
N ASN A 36 3.93 -7.02 -2.91
CA ASN A 36 4.09 -7.08 -1.45
C ASN A 36 3.36 -5.92 -0.76
N LEU A 37 3.51 -4.70 -1.28
CA LEU A 37 2.82 -3.52 -0.77
C LEU A 37 1.30 -3.62 -0.94
N ALA A 38 0.81 -4.15 -2.06
CA ALA A 38 -0.63 -4.38 -2.29
C ALA A 38 -1.21 -5.35 -1.25
N TYR A 39 -0.48 -6.41 -0.90
CA TYR A 39 -0.89 -7.34 0.15
C TYR A 39 -0.98 -6.66 1.54
N VAL A 40 -0.01 -5.79 1.85
CA VAL A 40 -0.02 -5.00 3.09
C VAL A 40 -1.22 -4.05 3.12
N VAL A 41 -1.49 -3.33 2.03
CA VAL A 41 -2.65 -2.43 1.91
C VAL A 41 -3.97 -3.19 2.10
N ALA A 42 -4.15 -4.31 1.40
CA ALA A 42 -5.35 -5.14 1.53
C ALA A 42 -5.55 -5.65 2.97
N SER A 43 -4.47 -6.01 3.65
CA SER A 43 -4.51 -6.49 5.04
C SER A 43 -4.89 -5.39 6.03
N LEU A 44 -4.61 -4.12 5.72
CA LEU A 44 -4.84 -2.97 6.60
C LEU A 44 -6.11 -2.18 6.25
N ALA A 45 -6.75 -2.46 5.11
CA ALA A 45 -7.89 -1.69 4.58
C ALA A 45 -9.03 -1.51 5.60
N HIS A 46 -9.36 -2.56 6.36
CA HIS A 46 -10.42 -2.53 7.38
C HIS A 46 -10.06 -1.77 8.67
N LEU A 47 -8.78 -1.44 8.87
CA LEU A 47 -8.29 -0.74 10.06
C LEU A 47 -8.11 0.76 9.84
N ALA A 48 -8.13 1.20 8.57
CA ALA A 48 -7.83 2.56 8.19
C ALA A 48 -9.08 3.43 8.05
N LEU A 49 -8.96 4.69 8.45
CA LEU A 49 -10.06 5.65 8.38
C LEU A 49 -10.31 6.13 6.94
N ASP A 50 -9.22 6.29 6.18
CA ASP A 50 -9.17 6.84 4.83
C ASP A 50 -7.92 6.33 4.09
N GLU A 51 -7.78 6.66 2.80
CA GLU A 51 -6.66 6.24 1.97
C GLU A 51 -5.30 6.79 2.43
N ASP A 52 -5.23 7.97 3.06
CA ASP A 52 -3.99 8.57 3.55
C ASP A 52 -3.53 7.93 4.86
N ASP A 53 -4.47 7.61 5.77
CA ASP A 53 -4.20 6.76 6.93
C ASP A 53 -3.75 5.36 6.48
N LEU A 54 -4.42 4.76 5.50
CA LEU A 54 -4.07 3.44 4.96
C LEU A 54 -2.67 3.43 4.35
N ALA A 55 -2.32 4.41 3.51
CA ALA A 55 -1.00 4.53 2.91
C ALA A 55 0.10 4.69 3.97
N ARG A 56 -0.11 5.55 4.99
CA ARG A 56 0.85 5.74 6.09
C ARG A 56 1.09 4.45 6.88
N ARG A 57 0.03 3.71 7.20
CA ARG A 57 0.14 2.43 7.90
C ARG A 57 0.81 1.36 7.05
N ALA A 58 0.50 1.31 5.75
CA ALA A 58 1.12 0.37 4.83
C ALA A 58 2.64 0.60 4.72
N LEU A 59 3.07 1.86 4.58
CA LEU A 59 4.48 2.24 4.59
C LEU A 59 5.19 1.85 5.89
N ALA A 60 4.58 2.15 7.04
CA ALA A 60 5.14 1.77 8.33
C ALA A 60 5.33 0.25 8.43
N ARG A 61 4.28 -0.51 8.07
CA ARG A 61 4.28 -1.98 8.14
C ARG A 61 5.25 -2.64 7.16
N TYR A 62 5.46 -2.02 6.01
CA TYR A 62 6.39 -2.45 4.97
C TYR A 62 7.85 -2.23 5.42
N ASN A 63 8.15 -1.06 5.98
CA ASN A 63 9.46 -0.77 6.55
C ASN A 63 9.79 -1.64 7.77
N GLU A 64 8.81 -2.07 8.58
CA GLU A 64 9.05 -3.04 9.65
C GLU A 64 9.46 -4.43 9.16
N LYS A 65 9.21 -4.77 7.89
CA LYS A 65 9.61 -6.06 7.29
C LYS A 65 10.97 -6.04 6.60
N THR A 66 11.51 -4.87 6.30
CA THR A 66 12.71 -4.68 5.47
C THR A 66 13.91 -4.39 6.36
#